data_AF-A0A7X2H0U3-F1
#
_entry.id   AF-A0A7X2H0U3-F1
#
_cell.length_a   1.000
_cell.length_b   1.000
_cell.length_c   1.000
_cell.angle_alpha   90.00
_cell.angle_beta   90.00
_cell.angle_gamma   90.00
#
_symmetry.space_group_name_H-M   'P 1'
#
loop_
_entity.id
_entity.type
_entity.pdbx_description
1 polymer ?
#
loop_
_entity_poly.entity_id
_entity_poly.type
_entity_poly.pdbx_seq_one_letter_code
_entity_poly.pdbx_strand_id
1 'polypeptide(L)'
;MKRIFFTAILMLFTFFPSAYSSATSADIVVLMDNVPLMSSVAPVIEQGHTLVPMRAIFEQLGAEVEWDSKRETLFVKKGDLNFSYHLGDRFAETDEALIELDYPGEIIKGSVMMPTRFVAEVFGAQVEWDKMTRTVSIQSPPKVQAVVTRVLDGLYIELHYRNLKGDTVVEPVGLAGLSPVRNGMEATEYVRALLPVGTQVELDIRGGRDSSKQLWAAIYMANGNLLNRQLVVDGYAKNSVNRKDAKLQESFIALQNEAQTLRKGAWGDTEPFITQPITSVSIASQVAIVTAEGQLWVWGQFYEKPTKLMDNVLQAKVENNSGIALKQDGTVWVWGLNQSGAWGNGINDYQATVIPRQVKGLQHIVSIEKNQYATMVIDNSGTVYAWGSNYNGRLGKVYSSGLTFPTPFRLEWKDVQAVKIGFLFTVILKKDGTVWKTQSDSSDLVQMKELSDVKAITTDSTAALALKQDGTVWGWGEMNDGVFGNGNLFTETPAPIKGLKNIVEVVSGLNHFLAIDAEGSLYGWGENYSEELGMATLGGRVKEPTRITTVSLVSHVYAGSQQSLFLKQDGTLWAVGYSPYHIFGEDSFTTDGLDYQELVEINKAVFLQ
;
A
#
# COMPACT_ATOMS: atom_id res chain seq x y z
N MET A 1 -21.63 58.52 -84.34
CA MET A 1 -22.65 59.39 -84.95
C MET A 1 -24.00 59.05 -84.29
N LYS A 2 -24.64 60.03 -83.61
CA LYS A 2 -26.01 60.02 -83.00
C LYS A 2 -26.25 59.00 -81.86
N ARG A 3 -26.25 59.36 -80.57
CA ARG A 3 -27.29 60.04 -79.74
C ARG A 3 -28.72 59.51 -79.95
N ILE A 4 -29.37 59.02 -78.88
CA ILE A 4 -30.60 59.59 -78.28
C ILE A 4 -30.81 59.02 -76.86
N PHE A 5 -31.16 59.94 -75.96
CA PHE A 5 -31.53 59.81 -74.55
C PHE A 5 -32.95 59.25 -74.37
N PHE A 6 -33.23 58.59 -73.23
CA PHE A 6 -34.42 58.91 -72.43
C PHE A 6 -34.19 58.60 -70.95
N THR A 7 -34.70 59.49 -70.11
CA THR A 7 -34.44 59.69 -68.69
C THR A 7 -35.57 59.08 -67.83
N ALA A 8 -35.27 58.41 -66.71
CA ALA A 8 -36.20 58.24 -65.58
C ALA A 8 -35.49 57.85 -64.26
N ILE A 9 -35.20 58.89 -63.46
CA ILE A 9 -35.34 59.07 -62.00
C ILE A 9 -35.30 57.83 -61.06
N LEU A 10 -34.20 57.75 -60.29
CA LEU A 10 -34.03 57.64 -58.83
C LEU A 10 -35.03 56.81 -57.97
N MET A 11 -34.55 55.69 -57.42
CA MET A 11 -34.62 55.33 -55.97
C MET A 11 -33.72 54.10 -55.72
N LEU A 12 -32.55 54.29 -55.10
CA LEU A 12 -31.75 53.21 -54.53
C LEU A 12 -32.19 53.00 -53.08
N PHE A 13 -32.91 51.90 -52.81
CA PHE A 13 -32.98 51.32 -51.48
C PHE A 13 -31.71 50.51 -51.24
N THR A 14 -30.81 51.03 -50.42
CA THR A 14 -29.73 50.23 -49.82
C THR A 14 -30.35 49.34 -48.75
N PHE A 15 -30.47 48.04 -49.04
CA PHE A 15 -30.61 47.03 -48.00
C PHE A 15 -29.26 46.94 -47.26
N PHE A 16 -29.18 47.54 -46.08
CA PHE A 16 -28.18 47.15 -45.09
C PHE A 16 -28.71 45.91 -44.36
N PRO A 17 -28.07 44.74 -44.46
CA PRO A 17 -28.27 43.72 -43.45
C PRO A 17 -27.69 44.26 -42.15
N SER A 18 -28.57 44.46 -41.18
CA SER A 18 -28.24 44.75 -39.78
C SER A 18 -27.34 43.62 -39.27
N ALA A 19 -26.03 43.85 -39.23
CA ALA A 19 -25.14 43.02 -38.43
C ALA A 19 -25.49 43.30 -36.97
N TYR A 20 -26.37 42.47 -36.41
CA TYR A 20 -26.44 42.27 -34.96
C TYR A 20 -25.04 41.80 -34.54
N SER A 21 -24.26 42.71 -33.97
CA SER A 21 -23.08 42.37 -33.19
C SER A 21 -23.55 41.52 -32.01
N SER A 22 -23.49 40.19 -32.13
CA SER A 22 -23.52 39.32 -30.97
C SER A 22 -22.26 39.66 -30.17
N ALA A 23 -22.43 40.40 -29.08
CA ALA A 23 -21.38 40.52 -28.08
C ALA A 23 -21.08 39.09 -27.60
N THR A 24 -19.94 38.56 -28.04
CA THR A 24 -19.34 37.37 -27.44
C THR A 24 -19.13 37.69 -25.97
N SER A 25 -20.02 37.14 -25.13
CA SER A 25 -19.93 37.23 -23.69
C SER A 25 -18.56 36.68 -23.29
N ALA A 26 -17.68 37.50 -22.73
CA ALA A 26 -16.39 37.05 -22.23
C ALA A 26 -16.58 35.87 -21.26
N ASP A 27 -15.81 34.80 -21.44
CA ASP A 27 -15.89 33.59 -20.64
C ASP A 27 -15.62 33.89 -19.16
N ILE A 28 -16.30 33.18 -18.25
CA ILE A 28 -16.03 33.27 -16.82
C ILE A 28 -14.67 32.65 -16.54
N VAL A 29 -13.82 33.38 -15.83
CA VAL A 29 -12.51 32.88 -15.39
C VAL A 29 -12.61 32.49 -13.93
N VAL A 30 -12.11 31.30 -13.57
CA VAL A 30 -11.94 30.91 -12.16
C VAL A 30 -10.45 30.89 -11.87
N LEU A 31 -10.02 31.59 -10.83
CA LEU A 31 -8.66 31.60 -10.31
C LEU A 31 -8.64 30.89 -8.96
N MET A 32 -7.79 29.88 -8.84
CA MET A 32 -7.43 29.21 -7.59
C MET A 32 -6.08 29.75 -7.13
N ASP A 33 -6.03 30.41 -5.98
CA ASP A 33 -4.81 31.04 -5.44
C ASP A 33 -4.09 31.90 -6.51
N ASN A 34 -4.87 32.70 -7.24
CA ASN A 34 -4.47 33.55 -8.38
C ASN A 34 -4.05 32.80 -9.67
N VAL A 35 -4.24 31.49 -9.75
CA VAL A 35 -3.92 30.66 -10.93
C VAL A 35 -5.19 30.21 -11.64
N PRO A 36 -5.31 30.34 -12.98
CA PRO A 36 -6.49 29.86 -13.70
C PRO A 36 -6.79 28.36 -13.48
N LEU A 37 -8.04 28.06 -13.16
CA LEU A 37 -8.56 26.71 -13.01
C LEU A 37 -8.65 26.03 -14.38
N MET A 38 -7.95 24.90 -14.54
CA MET A 38 -8.02 24.09 -15.74
C MET A 38 -9.17 23.08 -15.64
N SER A 39 -10.17 23.20 -16.52
CA SER A 39 -11.31 22.27 -16.61
C SER A 39 -11.68 22.02 -18.07
N SER A 40 -12.17 20.81 -18.37
CA SER A 40 -12.73 20.46 -19.68
C SER A 40 -14.10 21.09 -19.94
N VAL A 41 -14.78 21.57 -18.88
CA VAL A 41 -16.05 22.28 -18.95
C VAL A 41 -15.88 23.65 -18.29
N ALA A 42 -16.21 24.70 -19.05
CA ALA A 42 -16.13 26.08 -18.58
C ALA A 42 -17.23 26.37 -17.54
N PRO A 43 -16.99 27.27 -16.57
CA PRO A 43 -18.01 27.79 -15.69
C PRO A 43 -19.15 28.47 -16.46
N VAL A 44 -20.37 28.42 -15.92
CA VAL A 44 -21.56 29.01 -16.54
C VAL A 44 -22.29 29.91 -15.56
N ILE A 45 -23.12 30.81 -16.07
CA ILE A 45 -24.09 31.55 -15.25
C ILE A 45 -25.47 30.95 -15.54
N GLU A 46 -26.05 30.32 -14.54
CA GLU A 46 -27.42 29.82 -14.59
C GLU A 46 -28.28 30.59 -13.59
N GLN A 47 -29.34 31.23 -14.10
CA GLN A 47 -30.26 32.04 -13.31
C GLN A 47 -29.59 33.10 -12.40
N GLY A 48 -28.40 33.59 -12.78
CA GLY A 48 -27.63 34.56 -12.01
C GLY A 48 -26.62 33.96 -11.01
N HIS A 49 -26.58 32.64 -10.89
CA HIS A 49 -25.60 31.91 -10.07
C HIS A 49 -24.43 31.44 -10.92
N THR A 50 -23.21 31.61 -10.41
CA THR A 50 -22.02 31.11 -11.10
C THR A 50 -21.81 29.65 -10.73
N LEU A 51 -22.07 28.77 -11.69
CA LEU A 51 -21.84 27.34 -11.54
C LEU A 51 -20.48 26.98 -12.11
N VAL A 52 -19.76 26.17 -11.36
CA VAL A 52 -18.40 25.77 -11.65
C VAL A 52 -18.29 24.25 -11.70
N PRO A 53 -17.35 23.73 -12.50
CA PRO A 53 -17.06 22.30 -12.53
C PRO A 53 -16.56 21.87 -11.16
N MET A 54 -17.42 21.20 -10.38
CA MET A 54 -17.15 20.98 -8.96
C MET A 54 -15.91 20.11 -8.76
N ARG A 55 -15.78 19.04 -9.55
CA ARG A 55 -14.65 18.12 -9.48
C ARG A 55 -13.32 18.87 -9.62
N ALA A 56 -13.25 19.83 -10.54
CA ALA A 56 -12.03 20.58 -10.77
C ALA A 56 -11.62 21.41 -9.55
N ILE A 57 -12.56 22.04 -8.86
CA ILE A 57 -12.27 22.85 -7.66
C ILE A 57 -11.96 21.97 -6.46
N PHE A 58 -12.77 20.94 -6.18
CA PHE A 58 -12.53 20.05 -5.04
C PHE A 58 -11.21 19.30 -5.17
N GLU A 59 -10.88 18.76 -6.35
CA GLU A 59 -9.59 18.12 -6.59
C GLU A 59 -8.44 19.13 -6.46
N GLN A 60 -8.61 20.40 -6.90
CA GLN A 60 -7.61 21.45 -6.66
C GLN A 60 -7.45 21.84 -5.19
N LEU A 61 -8.54 21.82 -4.41
CA LEU A 61 -8.52 21.96 -2.96
C LEU A 61 -7.97 20.71 -2.25
N GLY A 62 -7.58 19.67 -3.00
CA GLY A 62 -6.99 18.44 -2.48
C GLY A 62 -8.01 17.49 -1.89
N ALA A 63 -9.25 17.46 -2.36
CA ALA A 63 -10.24 16.47 -1.96
C ALA A 63 -10.33 15.31 -2.96
N GLU A 64 -10.66 14.13 -2.46
CA GLU A 64 -11.05 12.97 -3.27
C GLU A 64 -12.52 13.07 -3.63
N VAL A 65 -12.86 12.82 -4.89
CA VAL A 65 -14.22 13.01 -5.43
C VAL A 65 -14.70 11.75 -6.14
N GLU A 66 -15.74 11.13 -5.61
CA GLU A 66 -16.40 9.94 -6.16
C GLU A 66 -17.84 10.28 -6.61
N TRP A 67 -18.25 9.72 -7.74
CA TRP A 67 -19.60 9.88 -8.28
C TRP A 67 -20.29 8.53 -8.38
N ASP A 68 -21.37 8.34 -7.63
CA ASP A 68 -22.25 7.18 -7.74
C ASP A 68 -23.36 7.49 -8.76
N SER A 69 -23.23 6.95 -9.97
CA SER A 69 -24.21 7.16 -11.04
C SER A 69 -25.56 6.49 -10.79
N LYS A 70 -25.64 5.48 -9.90
CA LYS A 70 -26.91 4.80 -9.58
C LYS A 70 -27.73 5.58 -8.57
N ARG A 71 -27.05 6.16 -7.58
CA ARG A 71 -27.67 7.00 -6.54
C ARG A 71 -27.77 8.48 -6.94
N GLU A 72 -27.13 8.87 -8.04
CA GLU A 72 -26.96 10.26 -8.45
C GLU A 72 -26.36 11.11 -7.31
N THR A 73 -25.45 10.49 -6.56
CA THR A 73 -24.86 11.06 -5.35
C THR A 73 -23.37 11.22 -5.53
N LEU A 74 -22.90 12.41 -5.17
CA LEU A 74 -21.50 12.76 -5.05
C LEU A 74 -21.02 12.45 -3.63
N PHE A 75 -19.83 11.85 -3.51
CA PHE A 75 -19.10 11.73 -2.27
C PHE A 75 -17.76 12.45 -2.39
N VAL A 76 -17.45 13.29 -1.42
CA VAL A 76 -16.19 14.06 -1.37
C VAL A 76 -15.54 13.87 -0.02
N LYS A 77 -14.22 13.65 -0.01
CA LYS A 77 -13.44 13.43 1.20
C LYS A 77 -12.17 14.27 1.22
N LYS A 78 -11.89 14.90 2.36
CA LYS A 78 -10.62 15.60 2.62
C LYS A 78 -10.23 15.47 4.09
N GLY A 79 -9.16 14.74 4.37
CA GLY A 79 -8.72 14.39 5.71
C GLY A 79 -9.82 13.65 6.48
N ASP A 80 -10.27 14.28 7.57
CA ASP A 80 -11.34 13.79 8.44
C ASP A 80 -12.74 14.30 8.06
N LEU A 81 -12.84 15.16 7.04
CA LEU A 81 -14.12 15.69 6.56
C LEU A 81 -14.66 14.83 5.43
N ASN A 82 -15.90 14.35 5.62
CA ASN A 82 -16.68 13.69 4.58
C ASN A 82 -17.89 14.54 4.22
N PHE A 83 -18.27 14.43 2.95
CA PHE A 83 -19.31 15.22 2.32
C PHE A 83 -20.08 14.35 1.33
N SER A 84 -21.41 14.44 1.33
CA SER A 84 -22.27 13.83 0.33
C SER A 84 -23.32 14.79 -0.21
N TYR A 85 -23.58 14.71 -1.51
CA TYR A 85 -24.58 15.55 -2.18
C TYR A 85 -25.34 14.75 -3.23
N HIS A 86 -26.67 14.68 -3.09
CA HIS A 86 -27.54 14.12 -4.12
C HIS A 86 -27.91 15.21 -5.13
N LEU A 87 -27.80 14.89 -6.43
CA LEU A 87 -27.94 15.87 -7.50
C LEU A 87 -29.33 16.52 -7.51
N GLY A 88 -29.37 17.85 -7.60
CA GLY A 88 -30.61 18.63 -7.63
C GLY A 88 -31.11 19.06 -6.25
N ASP A 89 -30.52 18.54 -5.15
CA ASP A 89 -30.89 18.97 -3.82
C ASP A 89 -30.39 20.38 -3.50
N ARG A 90 -31.07 21.04 -2.55
CA ARG A 90 -30.64 22.33 -1.99
C ARG A 90 -29.75 22.20 -0.77
N PHE A 91 -29.55 20.98 -0.28
CA PHE A 91 -28.71 20.71 0.88
C PHE A 91 -27.69 19.65 0.52
N ALA A 92 -26.54 19.73 1.16
CA ALA A 92 -25.58 18.65 1.21
C ALA A 92 -25.33 18.22 2.66
N GLU A 93 -24.92 16.97 2.80
CA GLU A 93 -24.66 16.33 4.08
C GLU A 93 -23.16 16.32 4.37
N THR A 94 -22.81 16.57 5.63
CA THR A 94 -21.46 16.35 6.18
C THR A 94 -21.58 15.52 7.45
N ASP A 95 -20.44 15.05 7.99
CA ASP A 95 -20.41 14.29 9.25
C ASP A 95 -21.06 15.03 10.44
N GLU A 96 -21.17 16.36 10.38
CA GLU A 96 -21.54 17.21 11.52
C GLU A 96 -22.82 18.03 11.28
N ALA A 97 -23.16 18.34 10.02
CA ALA A 97 -24.27 19.23 9.69
C ALA A 97 -24.78 19.08 8.25
N LEU A 98 -25.96 19.67 8.00
CA LEU A 98 -26.47 19.97 6.66
C LEU A 98 -26.00 21.36 6.23
N ILE A 99 -25.49 21.48 5.01
CA ILE A 99 -25.05 22.74 4.41
C ILE A 99 -26.00 23.10 3.27
N GLU A 100 -26.60 24.29 3.32
CA GLU A 100 -27.49 24.80 2.27
C GLU A 100 -26.69 25.36 1.08
N LEU A 101 -27.13 25.03 -0.13
CA LEU A 101 -26.63 25.56 -1.39
C LEU A 101 -27.52 26.73 -1.82
N ASP A 102 -26.91 27.80 -2.33
CA ASP A 102 -27.62 28.96 -2.88
C ASP A 102 -28.28 28.66 -4.24
N TYR A 103 -27.89 27.57 -4.91
CA TYR A 103 -28.53 27.03 -6.10
C TYR A 103 -28.25 25.52 -6.24
N PRO A 104 -29.22 24.69 -6.69
CA PRO A 104 -28.98 23.24 -6.83
C PRO A 104 -27.95 22.95 -7.93
N GLY A 105 -27.15 21.90 -7.73
CA GLY A 105 -26.21 21.41 -8.73
C GLY A 105 -26.91 20.69 -9.89
N GLU A 106 -26.28 20.71 -11.06
CA GLU A 106 -26.81 20.11 -12.29
C GLU A 106 -25.69 19.51 -13.17
N ILE A 107 -26.03 18.63 -14.11
CA ILE A 107 -25.06 18.06 -15.05
C ILE A 107 -25.05 18.88 -16.35
N ILE A 108 -23.90 19.47 -16.68
CA ILE A 108 -23.66 20.17 -17.94
C ILE A 108 -22.51 19.49 -18.68
N LYS A 109 -22.76 19.03 -19.91
CA LYS A 109 -21.76 18.36 -20.76
C LYS A 109 -21.03 17.21 -20.03
N GLY A 110 -21.77 16.46 -19.21
CA GLY A 110 -21.24 15.33 -18.43
C GLY A 110 -20.41 15.72 -17.20
N SER A 111 -20.31 17.00 -16.85
CA SER A 111 -19.71 17.46 -15.60
C SER A 111 -20.79 17.92 -14.63
N VAL A 112 -20.66 17.55 -13.36
CA VAL A 112 -21.53 18.08 -12.31
C VAL A 112 -21.07 19.50 -11.95
N MET A 113 -21.98 20.45 -12.13
CA MET A 113 -21.79 21.87 -11.94
C MET A 113 -22.50 22.30 -10.66
N MET A 114 -21.82 23.08 -9.82
CA MET A 114 -22.34 23.48 -8.50
C MET A 114 -22.01 24.94 -8.22
N PRO A 115 -22.70 25.59 -7.27
CA PRO A 115 -22.42 26.98 -6.92
C PRO A 115 -21.01 27.15 -6.39
N THR A 116 -20.31 28.16 -6.90
CA THR A 116 -18.89 28.35 -6.62
C THR A 116 -18.59 28.59 -5.14
N ARG A 117 -19.46 29.37 -4.47
CA ARG A 117 -19.32 29.68 -3.04
C ARG A 117 -19.31 28.40 -2.20
N PHE A 118 -20.32 27.56 -2.42
CA PHE A 118 -20.46 26.30 -1.71
C PHE A 118 -19.25 25.38 -1.91
N VAL A 119 -18.85 25.13 -3.17
CA VAL A 119 -17.76 24.19 -3.49
C VAL A 119 -16.42 24.60 -2.86
N ALA A 120 -16.19 25.90 -2.68
CA ALA A 120 -14.96 26.39 -2.08
C ALA A 120 -15.04 26.42 -0.54
N GLU A 121 -16.11 26.97 0.02
CA GLU A 121 -16.24 27.24 1.46
C GLU A 121 -16.39 25.96 2.30
N VAL A 122 -16.85 24.86 1.71
CA VAL A 122 -16.94 23.53 2.38
C VAL A 122 -15.60 23.11 3.00
N PHE A 123 -14.47 23.50 2.42
CA PHE A 123 -13.13 23.23 2.97
C PHE A 123 -12.47 24.47 3.58
N GLY A 124 -13.24 25.50 3.94
CA GLY A 124 -12.74 26.73 4.53
C GLY A 124 -12.02 27.67 3.57
N ALA A 125 -12.15 27.46 2.25
CA ALA A 125 -11.62 28.38 1.25
C ALA A 125 -12.47 29.65 1.17
N GLN A 126 -11.86 30.79 0.85
CA GLN A 126 -12.56 32.06 0.66
C GLN A 126 -12.85 32.29 -0.82
N VAL A 127 -14.02 32.86 -1.13
CA VAL A 127 -14.43 33.16 -2.52
C VAL A 127 -14.74 34.63 -2.72
N GLU A 128 -14.15 35.21 -3.75
CA GLU A 128 -14.45 36.55 -4.24
C GLU A 128 -14.91 36.50 -5.70
N TRP A 129 -15.84 37.38 -6.07
CA TRP A 129 -16.34 37.52 -7.44
C TRP A 129 -16.09 38.95 -7.93
N ASP A 130 -15.24 39.10 -8.95
CA ASP A 130 -15.06 40.35 -9.68
C ASP A 130 -16.03 40.39 -10.87
N LYS A 131 -17.04 41.26 -10.75
CA LYS A 131 -18.08 41.45 -11.76
C LYS A 131 -17.57 42.13 -13.03
N MET A 132 -16.53 42.97 -12.96
CA MET A 132 -15.99 43.69 -14.11
C MET A 132 -15.14 42.78 -14.99
N THR A 133 -14.29 41.96 -14.37
CA THR A 133 -13.42 41.01 -15.09
C THR A 133 -14.05 39.64 -15.28
N ARG A 134 -15.25 39.41 -14.72
CA ARG A 134 -15.97 38.13 -14.69
C ARG A 134 -15.08 37.00 -14.14
N THR A 135 -14.42 37.29 -13.02
CA THR A 135 -13.44 36.39 -12.40
C THR A 135 -13.91 35.94 -11.03
N VAL A 136 -13.97 34.63 -10.81
CA VAL A 136 -14.08 34.05 -9.47
C VAL A 136 -12.68 33.81 -8.94
N SER A 137 -12.33 34.40 -7.80
CA SER A 137 -11.08 34.11 -7.09
C SER A 137 -11.39 33.25 -5.87
N ILE A 138 -10.80 32.07 -5.82
CA ILE A 138 -10.89 31.14 -4.69
C ILE A 138 -9.52 31.10 -4.02
N GLN A 139 -9.47 31.46 -2.74
CA GLN A 139 -8.27 31.36 -1.91
C GLN A 139 -8.39 30.15 -0.98
N SER A 140 -7.43 29.23 -1.07
CA SER A 140 -7.36 28.06 -0.20
C SER A 140 -7.28 28.47 1.28
N PRO A 141 -7.83 27.67 2.22
CA PRO A 141 -7.69 27.92 3.65
C PRO A 141 -6.21 28.03 4.08
N PRO A 142 -5.91 28.77 5.16
CA PRO A 142 -4.57 28.80 5.73
C PRO A 142 -4.16 27.40 6.20
N LYS A 143 -2.88 27.09 6.03
CA LYS A 143 -2.30 25.80 6.41
C LYS A 143 -2.32 25.61 7.93
N VAL A 144 -2.44 24.36 8.36
CA VAL A 144 -2.54 24.00 9.77
C VAL A 144 -1.15 23.97 10.41
N GLN A 145 -0.98 24.63 11.56
CA GLN A 145 0.29 24.57 12.30
C GLN A 145 0.46 23.21 12.98
N ALA A 146 1.65 22.63 12.86
CA ALA A 146 1.97 21.31 13.37
C ALA A 146 3.40 21.24 13.94
N VAL A 147 3.61 20.32 14.88
CA VAL A 147 4.92 20.05 15.49
C VAL A 147 5.37 18.65 15.15
N VAL A 148 6.61 18.51 14.70
CA VAL A 148 7.22 17.20 14.44
C VAL A 148 7.50 16.48 15.75
N THR A 149 6.85 15.33 15.98
CA THR A 149 7.13 14.48 17.15
C THR A 149 8.11 13.37 16.82
N ARG A 150 8.07 12.86 15.58
CA ARG A 150 8.95 11.78 15.11
C ARG A 150 8.97 11.72 13.58
N VAL A 151 10.11 11.37 12.98
CA VAL A 151 10.19 11.01 11.55
C VAL A 151 10.27 9.49 11.43
N LEU A 152 9.24 8.89 10.81
CA LEU A 152 9.01 7.44 10.81
C LEU A 152 9.79 6.77 9.67
N ASP A 153 9.43 7.14 8.45
CA ASP A 153 10.16 6.87 7.22
C ASP A 153 10.16 8.15 6.38
N GLY A 154 11.04 8.27 5.39
CA GLY A 154 11.23 9.51 4.65
C GLY A 154 10.02 10.08 3.90
N LEU A 155 8.89 9.37 3.90
CA LEU A 155 7.61 9.86 3.39
C LEU A 155 6.52 9.93 4.46
N TYR A 156 6.77 9.49 5.69
CA TYR A 156 5.83 9.56 6.82
C TYR A 156 6.44 10.26 8.04
N ILE A 157 5.77 11.32 8.49
CA ILE A 157 6.19 12.13 9.65
C ILE A 157 5.06 12.12 10.68
N GLU A 158 5.37 11.77 11.92
CA GLU A 158 4.43 11.89 13.03
C GLU A 158 4.36 13.35 13.50
N LEU A 159 3.14 13.89 13.50
CA LEU A 159 2.88 15.30 13.74
C LEU A 159 1.85 15.47 14.87
N HIS A 160 2.09 16.46 15.72
CA HIS A 160 1.14 16.96 16.71
C HIS A 160 0.51 18.25 16.20
N TYR A 161 -0.80 18.24 15.95
CA TYR A 161 -1.50 19.38 15.35
C TYR A 161 -2.99 19.39 15.71
N ARG A 162 -3.69 20.46 15.32
CA ARG A 162 -5.16 20.55 15.43
C ARG A 162 -5.82 20.22 14.10
N ASN A 163 -6.61 19.15 14.02
CA ASN A 163 -7.23 18.71 12.77
C ASN A 163 -8.36 19.65 12.30
N LEU A 164 -8.96 19.33 11.14
CA LEU A 164 -10.01 20.17 10.53
C LEU A 164 -11.33 20.20 11.33
N LYS A 165 -11.54 19.24 12.23
CA LYS A 165 -12.67 19.23 13.18
C LYS A 165 -12.39 20.06 14.45
N GLY A 166 -11.16 20.52 14.62
CA GLY A 166 -10.74 21.33 15.76
C GLY A 166 -10.15 20.54 16.93
N ASP A 167 -10.00 19.22 16.80
CA ASP A 167 -9.41 18.33 17.80
C ASP A 167 -7.88 18.34 17.75
N THR A 168 -7.24 18.12 18.90
CA THR A 168 -5.78 17.98 18.97
C THR A 168 -5.38 16.52 18.81
N VAL A 169 -4.54 16.23 17.82
CA VAL A 169 -4.15 14.87 17.43
C VAL A 169 -2.64 14.72 17.32
N VAL A 170 -2.15 13.50 17.56
CA VAL A 170 -0.76 13.09 17.31
C VAL A 170 -0.79 11.82 16.47
N GLU A 171 -0.35 11.91 15.22
CA GLU A 171 -0.47 10.78 14.29
C GLU A 171 0.55 10.82 13.15
N PRO A 172 0.81 9.67 12.48
CA PRO A 172 1.57 9.61 11.24
C PRO A 172 0.87 10.35 10.09
N VAL A 173 1.63 11.19 9.39
CA VAL A 173 1.20 11.93 8.19
C VAL A 173 2.13 11.61 7.03
N GLY A 174 1.55 11.06 5.96
CA GLY A 174 2.23 10.74 4.71
C GLY A 174 2.36 11.95 3.79
N LEU A 175 3.50 12.08 3.10
CA LEU A 175 3.77 13.14 2.14
C LEU A 175 2.97 12.93 0.84
N ALA A 176 1.92 13.72 0.66
CA ALA A 176 0.99 13.60 -0.46
C ALA A 176 1.67 13.76 -1.83
N GLY A 177 1.20 12.97 -2.81
CA GLY A 177 1.63 13.11 -4.20
C GLY A 177 3.07 12.71 -4.48
N LEU A 178 3.76 12.11 -3.51
CA LEU A 178 5.11 11.60 -3.68
C LEU A 178 5.14 10.08 -3.74
N SER A 179 6.01 9.59 -4.61
CA SER A 179 6.51 8.23 -4.61
C SER A 179 8.00 8.28 -4.28
N PRO A 180 8.54 7.33 -3.52
CA PRO A 180 9.97 7.30 -3.27
C PRO A 180 10.73 7.15 -4.59
N VAL A 181 11.83 7.91 -4.79
CA VAL A 181 12.73 7.61 -5.92
C VAL A 181 13.56 6.40 -5.52
N ARG A 182 13.51 5.37 -6.34
CA ARG A 182 14.39 4.21 -6.20
C ARG A 182 15.76 4.49 -6.82
N ASN A 183 16.39 5.60 -6.43
CA ASN A 183 17.76 5.98 -6.84
C ASN A 183 18.77 5.86 -5.69
N GLY A 184 18.38 5.27 -4.56
CA GLY A 184 19.30 5.01 -3.47
C GLY A 184 19.57 6.22 -2.57
N MET A 185 18.72 7.24 -2.59
CA MET A 185 18.72 8.33 -1.60
C MET A 185 17.55 8.15 -0.62
N GLU A 186 17.84 8.12 0.67
CA GLU A 186 16.83 7.87 1.70
C GLU A 186 16.32 9.19 2.24
N ALA A 187 15.02 9.40 2.10
CA ALA A 187 14.41 10.64 2.57
C ALA A 187 14.38 10.71 4.11
N THR A 188 14.44 9.62 4.88
CA THR A 188 14.23 9.68 6.34
C THR A 188 15.29 10.49 7.07
N GLU A 189 16.58 10.22 6.86
CA GLU A 189 17.67 10.95 7.50
C GLU A 189 17.79 12.37 6.94
N TYR A 190 17.50 12.54 5.65
CA TYR A 190 17.42 13.86 5.04
C TYR A 190 16.30 14.70 5.67
N VAL A 191 15.12 14.11 5.85
CA VAL A 191 13.97 14.72 6.50
C VAL A 191 14.23 14.91 8.00
N ARG A 192 14.89 13.98 8.70
CA ARG A 192 15.29 14.15 10.12
C ARG A 192 16.26 15.31 10.31
N ALA A 193 17.19 15.50 9.37
CA ALA A 193 18.12 16.62 9.39
C ALA A 193 17.40 17.95 9.11
N LEU A 194 16.46 17.96 8.16
CA LEU A 194 15.65 19.15 7.85
C LEU A 194 14.63 19.48 8.94
N LEU A 195 14.06 18.45 9.55
CA LEU A 195 12.95 18.51 10.51
C LEU A 195 13.27 17.68 11.78
N PRO A 196 14.19 18.13 12.63
CA PRO A 196 14.40 17.51 13.94
C PRO A 196 13.12 17.52 14.79
N VAL A 197 13.03 16.61 15.76
CA VAL A 197 11.91 16.57 16.72
C VAL A 197 11.74 17.94 17.40
N GLY A 198 10.50 18.42 17.46
CA GLY A 198 10.13 19.74 17.97
C GLY A 198 10.05 20.83 16.90
N THR A 199 10.44 20.55 15.66
CA THR A 199 10.34 21.52 14.55
C THR A 199 8.89 21.88 14.25
N GLN A 200 8.63 23.17 14.05
CA GLN A 200 7.33 23.69 13.61
C GLN A 200 7.23 23.61 12.08
N VAL A 201 6.12 23.10 11.58
CA VAL A 201 5.81 22.98 10.16
C VAL A 201 4.36 23.38 9.89
N GLU A 202 4.04 23.71 8.64
CA GLU A 202 2.66 23.94 8.22
C GLU A 202 2.18 22.77 7.36
N LEU A 203 0.96 22.34 7.63
CA LEU A 203 0.34 21.13 7.12
C LEU A 203 -0.78 21.54 6.18
N ASP A 204 -0.64 21.17 4.92
CA ASP A 204 -1.64 21.38 3.87
C ASP A 204 -2.24 20.01 3.53
N ILE A 205 -3.42 19.74 4.08
CA ILE A 205 -4.06 18.44 3.99
C ILE A 205 -4.58 18.22 2.56
N ARG A 206 -4.05 17.19 1.88
CA ARG A 206 -4.28 16.92 0.46
C ARG A 206 -4.70 15.44 0.31
N GLY A 207 -5.99 15.18 0.39
CA GLY A 207 -6.62 13.87 0.17
C GLY A 207 -7.27 13.31 1.42
N GLY A 208 -7.73 12.06 1.33
CA GLY A 208 -8.26 11.31 2.47
C GLY A 208 -7.15 10.70 3.32
N ARG A 209 -7.54 9.69 4.09
CA ARG A 209 -6.63 8.79 4.79
C ARG A 209 -6.44 7.51 3.97
N ASP A 210 -5.24 6.92 4.03
CA ASP A 210 -4.99 5.62 3.39
C ASP A 210 -5.71 4.47 4.10
N SER A 211 -5.55 3.24 3.58
CA SER A 211 -6.14 2.02 4.15
C SER A 211 -5.69 1.73 5.57
N SER A 212 -4.56 2.29 6.01
CA SER A 212 -4.03 2.22 7.37
C SER A 212 -4.47 3.40 8.23
N LYS A 213 -5.45 4.19 7.75
CA LYS A 213 -6.00 5.40 8.38
C LYS A 213 -4.97 6.52 8.57
N GLN A 214 -3.86 6.52 7.84
CA GLN A 214 -2.86 7.58 7.94
C GLN A 214 -3.21 8.74 7.01
N LEU A 215 -3.03 9.97 7.49
CA LEU A 215 -3.39 11.17 6.75
C LEU A 215 -2.38 11.48 5.65
N TRP A 216 -2.83 11.94 4.48
CA TRP A 216 -1.94 12.46 3.44
C TRP A 216 -1.95 13.99 3.39
N ALA A 217 -0.75 14.58 3.40
CA ALA A 217 -0.60 16.03 3.35
C ALA A 217 0.69 16.50 2.68
N ALA A 218 0.66 17.74 2.21
CA ALA A 218 1.84 18.52 1.88
C ALA A 218 2.38 19.20 3.14
N ILE A 219 3.68 19.13 3.37
CA ILE A 219 4.33 19.73 4.55
C ILE A 219 5.22 20.88 4.12
N TYR A 220 4.99 22.06 4.69
CA TYR A 220 5.78 23.26 4.46
C TYR A 220 6.69 23.51 5.67
N MET A 221 7.96 23.76 5.37
CA MET A 221 8.97 24.11 6.37
C MET A 221 8.82 25.58 6.79
N ALA A 222 9.44 25.98 7.90
CA ALA A 222 9.35 27.34 8.45
C ALA A 222 9.80 28.46 7.48
N ASN A 223 10.60 28.13 6.47
CA ASN A 223 10.99 29.07 5.41
C ASN A 223 9.94 29.19 4.28
N GLY A 224 8.78 28.55 4.41
CA GLY A 224 7.71 28.53 3.42
C GLY A 224 7.93 27.54 2.28
N ASN A 225 9.06 26.82 2.24
CA ASN A 225 9.33 25.84 1.18
C ASN A 225 8.56 24.54 1.44
N LEU A 226 8.01 23.98 0.36
CA LEU A 226 7.33 22.69 0.39
C LEU A 226 8.35 21.55 0.48
N LEU A 227 8.31 20.76 1.56
CA LEU A 227 9.17 19.60 1.75
C LEU A 227 9.03 18.61 0.59
N ASN A 228 7.81 18.37 0.11
CA ASN A 228 7.57 17.46 -1.01
C ASN A 228 8.34 17.90 -2.27
N ARG A 229 8.37 19.21 -2.54
CA ARG A 229 9.14 19.78 -3.66
C ARG A 229 10.64 19.64 -3.42
N GLN A 230 11.11 19.92 -2.19
CA GLN A 230 12.52 19.80 -1.83
C GLN A 230 13.02 18.36 -2.03
N LEU A 231 12.25 17.37 -1.57
CA LEU A 231 12.55 15.96 -1.78
C LEU A 231 12.60 15.59 -3.26
N VAL A 232 11.77 16.20 -4.11
CA VAL A 232 11.81 15.96 -5.56
C VAL A 232 13.01 16.63 -6.23
N VAL A 233 13.28 17.89 -5.90
CA VAL A 233 14.41 18.67 -6.43
C VAL A 233 15.73 18.01 -6.07
N ASP A 234 15.85 17.54 -4.83
CA ASP A 234 17.06 16.90 -4.32
C ASP A 234 17.11 15.40 -4.66
N GLY A 235 16.07 14.88 -5.33
CA GLY A 235 16.01 13.53 -5.88
C GLY A 235 15.68 12.42 -4.88
N TYR A 236 15.28 12.73 -3.65
CA TYR A 236 14.85 11.79 -2.62
C TYR A 236 13.43 11.23 -2.86
N ALA A 237 12.57 11.99 -3.55
CA ALA A 237 11.24 11.55 -3.96
C ALA A 237 10.97 11.93 -5.43
N LYS A 238 9.99 11.28 -6.06
CA LYS A 238 9.45 11.69 -7.36
C LYS A 238 7.97 11.94 -7.18
N ASN A 239 7.39 12.76 -8.05
CA ASN A 239 5.94 12.87 -8.09
C ASN A 239 5.35 11.49 -8.39
N SER A 240 4.31 11.11 -7.63
CA SER A 240 3.58 9.87 -7.84
C SER A 240 3.05 9.81 -9.27
N VAL A 241 3.22 8.65 -9.91
CA VAL A 241 2.77 8.45 -11.29
C VAL A 241 1.25 8.50 -11.28
N ASN A 242 0.69 9.47 -11.99
CA ASN A 242 -0.73 9.50 -12.29
C ASN A 242 -1.05 8.26 -13.14
N ARG A 243 -1.92 7.35 -12.68
CA ARG A 243 -2.34 6.13 -13.41
C ARG A 243 -2.99 6.42 -14.77
N LYS A 244 -3.15 7.70 -15.14
CA LYS A 244 -3.56 8.20 -16.46
C LYS A 244 -2.39 8.43 -17.44
N ASP A 245 -1.15 8.06 -17.10
CA ASP A 245 0.01 8.16 -18.01
C ASP A 245 -0.12 7.18 -19.19
N ALA A 246 -0.23 7.74 -20.41
CA ALA A 246 -0.51 7.01 -21.64
C ALA A 246 0.60 6.01 -22.03
N LYS A 247 1.88 6.31 -21.76
CA LYS A 247 3.00 5.40 -22.11
C LYS A 247 3.07 4.21 -21.17
N LEU A 248 2.71 4.43 -19.90
CA LEU A 248 2.61 3.35 -18.91
C LEU A 248 1.42 2.43 -19.23
N GLN A 249 0.29 2.99 -19.66
CA GLN A 249 -0.88 2.21 -20.09
C GLN A 249 -0.59 1.34 -21.31
N GLU A 250 0.07 1.85 -22.36
CA GLU A 250 0.42 1.04 -23.54
C GLU A 250 1.30 -0.18 -23.20
N SER A 251 2.29 0.02 -22.32
CA SER A 251 3.21 -1.04 -21.88
C SER A 251 2.50 -2.08 -21.01
N PHE A 252 1.55 -1.63 -20.18
CA PHE A 252 0.77 -2.47 -19.27
C PHE A 252 -0.28 -3.29 -20.03
N ILE A 253 -0.94 -2.70 -21.03
CA ILE A 253 -1.95 -3.37 -21.88
C ILE A 253 -1.34 -4.56 -22.65
N ALA A 254 -0.12 -4.42 -23.19
CA ALA A 254 0.52 -5.53 -23.91
C ALA A 254 0.82 -6.73 -22.99
N LEU A 255 1.34 -6.47 -21.79
CA LEU A 255 1.62 -7.51 -20.77
C LEU A 255 0.32 -8.08 -20.17
N GLN A 256 -0.72 -7.27 -20.02
CA GLN A 256 -2.05 -7.71 -19.61
C GLN A 256 -2.70 -8.60 -20.67
N ASN A 257 -2.53 -8.31 -21.96
CA ASN A 257 -3.06 -9.13 -23.05
C ASN A 257 -2.33 -10.49 -23.15
N GLU A 258 -1.03 -10.53 -22.88
CA GLU A 258 -0.26 -11.79 -22.76
C GLU A 258 -0.67 -12.58 -21.49
N ALA A 259 -0.87 -11.90 -20.36
CA ALA A 259 -1.39 -12.51 -19.14
C ALA A 259 -2.83 -13.04 -19.31
N GLN A 260 -3.67 -12.33 -20.06
CA GLN A 260 -5.05 -12.70 -20.37
C GLN A 260 -5.14 -13.91 -21.30
N THR A 261 -4.21 -14.05 -22.25
CA THR A 261 -4.17 -15.20 -23.18
C THR A 261 -3.69 -16.50 -22.52
N LEU A 262 -2.99 -16.40 -21.38
CA LEU A 262 -2.57 -17.55 -20.56
C LEU A 262 -3.60 -17.91 -19.45
N ARG A 263 -4.73 -17.21 -19.33
CA ARG A 263 -5.78 -17.46 -18.33
C ARG A 263 -6.41 -18.85 -18.48
N LYS A 264 -5.94 -19.81 -17.68
CA LYS A 264 -6.75 -20.93 -17.20
C LYS A 264 -6.56 -21.05 -15.70
N GLY A 265 -7.57 -20.62 -14.94
CA GLY A 265 -7.72 -20.93 -13.53
C GLY A 265 -9.20 -21.17 -13.25
N ALA A 266 -9.50 -22.20 -12.47
CA ALA A 266 -10.86 -22.62 -12.15
C ALA A 266 -11.25 -22.09 -10.77
N TRP A 267 -12.25 -21.22 -10.73
CA TRP A 267 -13.18 -21.19 -9.60
C TRP A 267 -14.51 -21.59 -10.23
N GLY A 268 -14.79 -22.89 -10.22
CA GLY A 268 -15.97 -23.42 -10.88
C GLY A 268 -16.08 -24.92 -10.63
N ASP A 269 -16.91 -25.29 -9.65
CA ASP A 269 -17.64 -26.55 -9.36
C ASP A 269 -17.14 -27.90 -9.94
N THR A 270 -15.84 -28.04 -10.21
CA THR A 270 -15.28 -29.27 -10.80
C THR A 270 -13.91 -29.54 -10.20
N GLU A 271 -13.88 -30.48 -9.25
CA GLU A 271 -12.70 -31.14 -8.66
C GLU A 271 -11.69 -30.23 -7.93
N PRO A 272 -10.92 -30.75 -6.95
CA PRO A 272 -9.86 -29.96 -6.32
C PRO A 272 -8.83 -29.55 -7.38
N PHE A 273 -8.51 -28.25 -7.47
CA PHE A 273 -7.50 -27.75 -8.43
C PHE A 273 -6.07 -28.17 -8.06
N ILE A 274 -5.85 -28.57 -6.80
CA ILE A 274 -4.65 -29.24 -6.30
C ILE A 274 -5.12 -30.51 -5.58
N THR A 275 -4.74 -31.67 -6.11
CA THR A 275 -5.06 -32.99 -5.51
C THR A 275 -3.81 -33.65 -4.92
N GLN A 276 -2.64 -33.14 -5.26
CA GLN A 276 -1.35 -33.62 -4.77
C GLN A 276 -1.10 -33.15 -3.34
N PRO A 277 -0.23 -33.85 -2.59
CA PRO A 277 0.30 -33.32 -1.35
C PRO A 277 0.92 -31.95 -1.50
N ILE A 278 0.62 -31.05 -0.57
CA ILE A 278 1.32 -29.77 -0.44
C ILE A 278 2.63 -30.04 0.30
N THR A 279 3.68 -29.31 -0.03
CA THR A 279 4.98 -29.35 0.68
C THR A 279 5.41 -27.98 1.19
N SER A 280 4.90 -26.90 0.59
CA SER A 280 5.19 -25.54 1.01
C SER A 280 4.02 -24.61 0.67
N VAL A 281 3.72 -23.70 1.59
CA VAL A 281 2.75 -22.61 1.40
C VAL A 281 3.41 -21.29 1.78
N SER A 282 3.06 -20.22 1.06
CA SER A 282 3.39 -18.85 1.42
C SER A 282 2.20 -17.95 1.11
N ILE A 283 1.94 -16.98 1.99
CA ILE A 283 0.82 -16.05 1.88
C ILE A 283 1.28 -14.63 2.16
N ALA A 284 0.74 -13.69 1.38
CA ALA A 284 0.75 -12.25 1.58
C ALA A 284 -0.49 -11.69 0.85
N SER A 285 -0.33 -10.66 0.00
CA SER A 285 -1.35 -10.26 -0.98
C SER A 285 -1.57 -11.26 -2.14
N GLN A 286 -0.81 -12.37 -2.11
CA GLN A 286 -0.90 -13.52 -3.00
C GLN A 286 -0.79 -14.79 -2.17
N VAL A 287 -1.21 -15.92 -2.71
CA VAL A 287 -0.93 -17.24 -2.16
C VAL A 287 -0.06 -17.99 -3.15
N ALA A 288 0.96 -18.69 -2.65
CA ALA A 288 1.77 -19.64 -3.39
C ALA A 288 1.76 -21.00 -2.70
N ILE A 289 1.45 -22.05 -3.46
CA ILE A 289 1.47 -23.44 -3.01
C ILE A 289 2.45 -24.23 -3.88
N VAL A 290 3.31 -25.02 -3.24
CA VAL A 290 4.16 -26.02 -3.90
C VAL A 290 3.65 -27.40 -3.53
N THR A 291 3.47 -28.26 -4.54
CA THR A 291 3.06 -29.65 -4.34
C THR A 291 4.27 -30.59 -4.22
N ALA A 292 4.07 -31.82 -3.73
CA ALA A 292 5.10 -32.86 -3.65
C ALA A 292 5.65 -33.28 -5.02
N GLU A 293 4.89 -33.06 -6.09
CA GLU A 293 5.35 -33.24 -7.47
C GLU A 293 6.18 -32.05 -7.98
N GLY A 294 6.35 -31.00 -7.16
CA GLY A 294 7.09 -29.80 -7.49
C GLY A 294 6.32 -28.81 -8.36
N GLN A 295 4.98 -28.85 -8.37
CA GLN A 295 4.17 -27.87 -9.08
C GLN A 295 3.98 -26.63 -8.22
N LEU A 296 4.27 -25.44 -8.75
CA LEU A 296 3.98 -24.16 -8.11
C LEU A 296 2.65 -23.60 -8.64
N TRP A 297 1.71 -23.38 -7.74
CA TRP A 297 0.42 -22.75 -7.97
C TRP A 297 0.37 -21.39 -7.27
N VAL A 298 -0.10 -20.35 -7.96
CA VAL A 298 -0.16 -18.97 -7.42
C VAL A 298 -1.50 -18.31 -7.76
N TRP A 299 -2.03 -17.52 -6.83
CA TRP A 299 -3.15 -16.60 -7.07
C TRP A 299 -3.12 -15.34 -6.19
N GLY A 300 -3.91 -14.32 -6.56
CA GLY A 300 -3.96 -12.98 -5.98
C GLY A 300 -3.95 -11.90 -7.06
N GLN A 301 -3.29 -10.77 -6.83
CA GLN A 301 -3.37 -9.59 -7.72
C GLN A 301 -3.13 -9.89 -9.22
N PHE A 302 -2.13 -10.71 -9.55
CA PHE A 302 -1.76 -10.99 -10.94
C PHE A 302 -2.44 -12.23 -11.53
N TYR A 303 -2.84 -13.17 -10.68
CA TYR A 303 -3.54 -14.38 -11.09
C TYR A 303 -4.80 -14.47 -10.24
N GLU A 304 -5.92 -13.95 -10.75
CA GLU A 304 -7.21 -13.87 -10.04
C GLU A 304 -7.72 -15.24 -9.58
N LYS A 305 -7.22 -16.33 -10.19
CA LYS A 305 -7.59 -17.72 -9.89
C LYS A 305 -6.33 -18.59 -9.73
N PRO A 306 -6.39 -19.69 -8.96
CA PRO A 306 -5.29 -20.64 -8.81
C PRO A 306 -4.74 -21.04 -10.17
N THR A 307 -3.48 -20.64 -10.42
CA THR A 307 -2.81 -20.82 -11.70
C THR A 307 -1.49 -21.54 -11.49
N LYS A 308 -1.29 -22.65 -12.18
CA LYS A 308 0.00 -23.34 -12.20
C LYS A 308 1.03 -22.48 -12.94
N LEU A 309 2.03 -21.99 -12.21
CA LEU A 309 3.02 -21.04 -12.71
C LEU A 309 4.27 -21.73 -13.28
N MET A 310 4.74 -22.80 -12.64
CA MET A 310 5.94 -23.54 -13.05
C MET A 310 6.02 -24.93 -12.39
N ASP A 311 6.94 -25.76 -12.91
CA ASP A 311 7.24 -27.11 -12.43
C ASP A 311 8.64 -27.22 -11.83
N ASN A 312 8.92 -28.35 -11.16
CA ASN A 312 10.19 -28.68 -10.51
C ASN A 312 10.60 -27.65 -9.44
N VAL A 313 9.63 -27.15 -8.68
CA VAL A 313 9.83 -26.21 -7.57
C VAL A 313 9.97 -26.97 -6.25
N LEU A 314 10.93 -26.57 -5.42
CA LEU A 314 11.11 -27.05 -4.05
C LEU A 314 10.40 -26.14 -3.03
N GLN A 315 10.50 -24.83 -3.23
CA GLN A 315 9.98 -23.83 -2.30
C GLN A 315 9.56 -22.58 -3.08
N ALA A 316 8.53 -21.90 -2.60
CA ALA A 316 8.16 -20.58 -3.08
C ALA A 316 7.82 -19.65 -1.92
N LYS A 317 8.09 -18.36 -2.08
CA LYS A 317 7.65 -17.31 -1.16
C LYS A 317 7.05 -16.15 -1.94
N VAL A 318 5.98 -15.58 -1.42
CA VAL A 318 5.31 -14.38 -1.94
C VAL A 318 5.28 -13.30 -0.88
N GLU A 319 5.46 -12.06 -1.33
CA GLU A 319 5.42 -10.88 -0.46
C GLU A 319 5.11 -9.64 -1.32
N ASN A 320 4.15 -8.80 -0.89
CA ASN A 320 3.76 -7.55 -1.56
C ASN A 320 3.72 -7.61 -3.10
N ASN A 321 2.87 -8.49 -3.63
CA ASN A 321 2.69 -8.72 -5.05
C ASN A 321 3.96 -9.12 -5.83
N SER A 322 4.93 -9.74 -5.16
CA SER A 322 6.12 -10.29 -5.79
C SER A 322 6.40 -11.67 -5.24
N GLY A 323 7.08 -12.51 -6.01
CA GLY A 323 7.38 -13.86 -5.59
C GLY A 323 8.77 -14.33 -5.98
N ILE A 324 9.24 -15.32 -5.24
CA ILE A 324 10.49 -16.04 -5.47
C ILE A 324 10.22 -17.54 -5.39
N ALA A 325 10.86 -18.32 -6.25
CA ALA A 325 10.82 -19.77 -6.25
C ALA A 325 12.24 -20.35 -6.32
N LEU A 326 12.45 -21.42 -5.58
CA LEU A 326 13.62 -22.28 -5.65
C LEU A 326 13.25 -23.54 -6.40
N LYS A 327 13.97 -23.85 -7.48
CA LYS A 327 13.80 -25.10 -8.21
C LYS A 327 14.68 -26.23 -7.68
N GLN A 328 14.30 -27.46 -8.02
CA GLN A 328 15.03 -28.69 -7.66
C GLN A 328 16.47 -28.72 -8.17
N ASP A 329 16.75 -28.02 -9.27
CA ASP A 329 18.10 -27.86 -9.84
C ASP A 329 18.95 -26.80 -9.12
N GLY A 330 18.43 -26.19 -8.04
CA GLY A 330 19.10 -25.14 -7.27
C GLY A 330 19.08 -23.76 -7.92
N THR A 331 18.25 -23.55 -8.97
CA THR A 331 18.05 -22.24 -9.59
C THR A 331 16.96 -21.44 -8.90
N VAL A 332 17.13 -20.11 -8.87
CA VAL A 332 16.19 -19.16 -8.25
C VAL A 332 15.45 -18.36 -9.31
N TRP A 333 14.15 -18.22 -9.13
CA TRP A 333 13.24 -17.55 -10.07
C TRP A 333 12.39 -16.52 -9.35
N VAL A 334 12.08 -15.42 -10.02
CA VAL A 334 11.34 -14.28 -9.46
C VAL A 334 10.22 -13.81 -10.40
N TRP A 335 9.14 -13.30 -9.84
CA TRP A 335 8.03 -12.69 -10.57
C TRP A 335 7.37 -11.57 -9.75
N GLY A 336 6.40 -10.91 -10.37
CA GLY A 336 5.64 -9.80 -9.81
C GLY A 336 6.43 -8.50 -9.81
N LEU A 337 6.18 -7.66 -8.81
CA LEU A 337 6.76 -6.32 -8.73
C LEU A 337 8.27 -6.36 -8.44
N ASN A 338 9.04 -5.57 -9.19
CA ASN A 338 10.46 -5.33 -8.95
C ASN A 338 10.65 -4.23 -7.88
N GLN A 339 10.23 -4.50 -6.65
CA GLN A 339 10.41 -3.54 -5.57
C GLN A 339 11.84 -3.53 -5.05
N SER A 340 12.50 -2.37 -5.09
CA SER A 340 13.88 -2.19 -4.63
C SER A 340 14.87 -3.18 -5.27
N GLY A 341 14.69 -3.51 -6.55
CA GLY A 341 15.55 -4.48 -7.23
C GLY A 341 15.34 -5.93 -6.81
N ALA A 342 14.16 -6.28 -6.27
CA ALA A 342 13.79 -7.64 -5.87
C ALA A 342 14.00 -8.71 -6.96
N TRP A 343 14.13 -8.33 -8.24
CA TRP A 343 14.46 -9.28 -9.30
C TRP A 343 15.91 -9.76 -9.33
N GLY A 344 16.84 -9.06 -8.67
CA GLY A 344 18.24 -9.49 -8.60
C GLY A 344 18.96 -9.48 -9.96
N ASN A 345 18.53 -8.65 -10.93
CA ASN A 345 19.08 -8.61 -12.28
C ASN A 345 19.75 -7.27 -12.65
N GLY A 346 20.02 -6.43 -11.66
CA GLY A 346 20.61 -5.10 -11.84
C GLY A 346 19.60 -3.99 -12.11
N ILE A 347 18.32 -4.31 -12.36
CA ILE A 347 17.26 -3.32 -12.60
C ILE A 347 16.67 -2.88 -11.25
N ASN A 348 16.63 -1.56 -10.98
CA ASN A 348 16.04 -0.98 -9.77
C ASN A 348 14.74 -0.20 -10.02
N ASP A 349 14.21 -0.27 -11.24
CA ASP A 349 12.99 0.44 -11.62
C ASP A 349 11.73 -0.27 -11.11
N TYR A 350 10.68 0.50 -10.85
CA TYR A 350 9.35 -0.04 -10.56
C TYR A 350 8.77 -0.65 -11.84
N GLN A 351 8.90 -1.97 -11.96
CA GLN A 351 8.35 -2.77 -13.05
C GLN A 351 7.61 -3.98 -12.49
N ALA A 352 6.82 -4.66 -13.32
CA ALA A 352 6.12 -5.87 -12.96
C ALA A 352 6.31 -6.93 -14.06
N THR A 353 6.32 -8.20 -13.69
CA THR A 353 6.31 -9.32 -14.64
C THR A 353 5.42 -10.43 -14.09
N VAL A 354 4.56 -11.01 -14.92
CA VAL A 354 3.82 -12.24 -14.58
C VAL A 354 4.48 -13.48 -15.18
N ILE A 355 5.61 -13.29 -15.87
CA ILE A 355 6.44 -14.36 -16.40
C ILE A 355 7.62 -14.51 -15.44
N PRO A 356 7.81 -15.69 -14.84
CA PRO A 356 8.95 -15.97 -13.98
C PRO A 356 10.28 -15.77 -14.71
N ARG A 357 11.24 -15.14 -14.03
CA ARG A 357 12.59 -14.88 -14.56
C ARG A 357 13.63 -15.50 -13.64
N GLN A 358 14.60 -16.20 -14.22
CA GLN A 358 15.71 -16.74 -13.45
C GLN A 358 16.65 -15.63 -12.98
N VAL A 359 17.00 -15.63 -11.70
CA VAL A 359 18.07 -14.80 -11.13
C VAL A 359 19.41 -15.40 -11.51
N LYS A 360 20.26 -14.62 -12.21
CA LYS A 360 21.56 -15.09 -12.71
C LYS A 360 22.64 -14.92 -11.63
N GLY A 361 23.73 -15.69 -11.77
CA GLY A 361 24.88 -15.61 -10.85
C GLY A 361 24.73 -16.40 -9.54
N LEU A 362 23.62 -17.13 -9.38
CA LEU A 362 23.36 -18.02 -8.24
C LEU A 362 23.46 -19.48 -8.68
N GLN A 363 24.08 -20.31 -7.85
CA GLN A 363 24.22 -21.75 -8.10
C GLN A 363 24.02 -22.54 -6.80
N HIS A 364 23.50 -23.76 -6.93
CA HIS A 364 23.34 -24.69 -5.81
C HIS A 364 22.58 -24.12 -4.60
N ILE A 365 21.57 -23.30 -4.85
CA ILE A 365 20.73 -22.73 -3.80
C ILE A 365 19.89 -23.84 -3.16
N VAL A 366 19.78 -23.81 -1.83
CA VAL A 366 19.01 -24.78 -1.03
C VAL A 366 17.95 -24.12 -0.15
N SER A 367 17.99 -22.79 0.01
CA SER A 367 17.00 -22.05 0.79
C SER A 367 16.78 -20.65 0.22
N ILE A 368 15.53 -20.19 0.25
CA ILE A 368 15.10 -18.84 -0.16
C ILE A 368 14.36 -18.14 0.98
N GLU A 369 14.60 -16.85 1.12
CA GLU A 369 13.92 -15.97 2.06
C GLU A 369 13.59 -14.64 1.39
N LYS A 370 12.37 -14.15 1.60
CA LYS A 370 11.87 -12.92 0.97
C LYS A 370 11.05 -12.13 1.97
N ASN A 371 11.35 -10.84 2.03
CA ASN A 371 10.54 -9.81 2.64
C ASN A 371 10.22 -8.73 1.57
N GLN A 372 9.38 -7.76 1.91
CA GLN A 372 8.79 -6.77 0.98
C GLN A 372 9.77 -6.17 -0.01
N TYR A 373 10.97 -5.84 0.46
CA TYR A 373 11.97 -5.16 -0.36
C TYR A 373 13.30 -5.91 -0.46
N ALA A 374 13.45 -7.04 0.20
CA ALA A 374 14.74 -7.70 0.41
C ALA A 374 14.63 -9.19 0.14
N THR A 375 15.72 -9.79 -0.32
CA THR A 375 15.77 -11.21 -0.62
C THR A 375 17.13 -11.76 -0.24
N MET A 376 17.11 -12.94 0.38
CA MET A 376 18.31 -13.68 0.72
C MET A 376 18.14 -15.13 0.31
N VAL A 377 19.23 -15.74 -0.11
CA VAL A 377 19.28 -17.15 -0.48
C VAL A 377 20.53 -17.78 0.11
N ILE A 378 20.46 -19.08 0.39
CA ILE A 378 21.56 -19.85 0.97
C ILE A 378 21.92 -20.96 0.00
N ASP A 379 23.20 -21.10 -0.33
CA ASP A 379 23.69 -22.25 -1.10
C ASP A 379 23.99 -23.48 -0.23
N ASN A 380 24.25 -24.61 -0.87
CA ASN A 380 24.54 -25.88 -0.17
C ASN A 380 25.80 -25.85 0.72
N SER A 381 26.66 -24.83 0.60
CA SER A 381 27.82 -24.62 1.47
C SER A 381 27.46 -23.85 2.74
N GLY A 382 26.27 -23.22 2.78
CA GLY A 382 25.86 -22.29 3.83
C GLY A 382 26.27 -20.84 3.56
N THR A 383 26.71 -20.52 2.34
CA THR A 383 26.99 -19.14 1.93
C THR A 383 25.68 -18.42 1.65
N VAL A 384 25.55 -17.20 2.16
CA VAL A 384 24.37 -16.35 1.95
C VAL A 384 24.63 -15.36 0.82
N TYR A 385 23.67 -15.24 -0.09
CA TYR A 385 23.60 -14.17 -1.07
C TYR A 385 22.39 -13.29 -0.77
N ALA A 386 22.56 -11.98 -0.89
CA ALA A 386 21.53 -11.01 -0.58
C ALA A 386 21.36 -10.02 -1.74
N TRP A 387 20.14 -9.51 -1.92
CA TRP A 387 19.85 -8.38 -2.79
C TRP A 387 18.56 -7.70 -2.33
N GLY A 388 18.28 -6.55 -2.92
CA GLY A 388 17.13 -5.72 -2.58
C GLY A 388 17.51 -4.51 -1.72
N SER A 389 16.57 -4.07 -0.88
CA SER A 389 16.75 -3.00 0.08
C SER A 389 17.61 -3.41 1.27
N ASN A 390 18.64 -2.61 1.55
CA ASN A 390 19.48 -2.70 2.73
C ASN A 390 19.06 -1.72 3.84
N TYR A 391 17.78 -1.34 3.88
CA TYR A 391 17.27 -0.47 4.92
C TYR A 391 17.67 -0.95 6.32
N ASN A 392 18.24 -0.04 7.11
CA ASN A 392 18.77 -0.28 8.45
C ASN A 392 19.82 -1.41 8.54
N GLY A 393 20.56 -1.64 7.45
CA GLY A 393 21.60 -2.67 7.37
C GLY A 393 21.07 -4.10 7.28
N ARG A 394 19.77 -4.29 6.97
CA ARG A 394 19.12 -5.62 6.96
C ARG A 394 19.76 -6.63 6.01
N LEU A 395 20.51 -6.20 4.99
CA LEU A 395 21.25 -7.11 4.11
C LEU A 395 22.68 -7.42 4.58
N GLY A 396 23.07 -7.04 5.79
CA GLY A 396 24.42 -7.29 6.31
C GLY A 396 25.50 -6.36 5.74
N LYS A 397 25.09 -5.24 5.15
CA LYS A 397 25.99 -4.17 4.72
C LYS A 397 25.73 -2.94 5.58
N VAL A 398 26.78 -2.18 5.89
CA VAL A 398 26.65 -0.87 6.54
C VAL A 398 25.61 -0.05 5.78
N TYR A 399 24.61 0.48 6.47
CA TYR A 399 23.46 1.14 5.84
C TYR A 399 23.87 2.29 4.91
N SER A 400 24.88 3.06 5.30
CA SER A 400 25.44 4.17 4.51
C SER A 400 26.18 3.75 3.24
N SER A 401 26.51 2.46 3.05
CA SER A 401 27.23 1.98 1.87
C SER A 401 26.34 1.82 0.64
N GLY A 402 25.02 1.84 0.82
CA GLY A 402 24.04 1.68 -0.26
C GLY A 402 22.70 1.21 0.28
N LEU A 403 21.62 1.83 -0.20
CA LEU A 403 20.26 1.51 0.23
C LEU A 403 19.65 0.34 -0.53
N THR A 404 20.12 0.09 -1.76
CA THR A 404 19.54 -0.91 -2.63
C THR A 404 20.62 -1.57 -3.47
N PHE A 405 20.59 -2.89 -3.49
CA PHE A 405 21.51 -3.73 -4.24
C PHE A 405 20.69 -4.57 -5.22
N PRO A 406 20.51 -4.15 -6.48
CA PRO A 406 19.61 -4.81 -7.42
C PRO A 406 20.20 -6.10 -8.02
N THR A 407 21.39 -6.52 -7.59
CA THR A 407 22.08 -7.75 -8.02
C THR A 407 22.51 -8.54 -6.77
N PRO A 408 22.39 -9.88 -6.76
CA PRO A 408 22.90 -10.71 -5.68
C PRO A 408 24.37 -10.43 -5.38
N PHE A 409 24.67 -10.19 -4.11
CA PHE A 409 26.03 -10.13 -3.58
C PHE A 409 26.22 -11.16 -2.48
N ARG A 410 27.44 -11.68 -2.37
CA ARG A 410 27.83 -12.65 -1.34
C ARG A 410 28.05 -11.95 0.00
N LEU A 411 27.61 -12.61 1.07
CA LEU A 411 27.93 -12.26 2.45
C LEU A 411 29.01 -13.18 3.02
N GLU A 412 29.86 -12.63 3.89
CA GLU A 412 30.98 -13.35 4.52
C GLU A 412 30.56 -14.08 5.81
N TRP A 413 29.26 -14.27 6.01
CA TRP A 413 28.73 -15.01 7.15
C TRP A 413 29.05 -16.50 7.03
N LYS A 414 29.37 -17.13 8.16
CA LYS A 414 29.76 -18.55 8.22
C LYS A 414 28.70 -19.36 8.95
N ASP A 415 28.59 -20.62 8.53
CA ASP A 415 27.76 -21.65 9.17
C ASP A 415 26.29 -21.25 9.31
N VAL A 416 25.77 -20.49 8.34
CA VAL A 416 24.36 -20.08 8.33
C VAL A 416 23.47 -21.28 7.99
N GLN A 417 22.45 -21.50 8.81
CA GLN A 417 21.41 -22.50 8.61
C GLN A 417 20.14 -21.87 8.04
N ALA A 418 19.71 -20.73 8.60
CA ALA A 418 18.51 -20.03 8.17
C ALA A 418 18.65 -18.52 8.35
N VAL A 419 17.96 -17.77 7.51
CA VAL A 419 17.78 -16.33 7.62
C VAL A 419 16.29 -16.00 7.63
N LYS A 420 15.92 -14.93 8.33
CA LYS A 420 14.57 -14.34 8.33
C LYS A 420 14.73 -12.83 8.27
N ILE A 421 14.18 -12.22 7.23
CA ILE A 421 14.38 -10.80 6.93
C ILE A 421 13.21 -10.02 7.54
N GLY A 422 13.47 -9.25 8.59
CA GLY A 422 12.50 -8.34 9.17
C GLY A 422 12.53 -6.95 8.52
N PHE A 423 11.77 -6.03 9.10
CA PHE A 423 11.75 -4.63 8.67
C PHE A 423 13.01 -3.87 9.13
N LEU A 424 13.45 -4.06 10.38
CA LEU A 424 14.63 -3.34 10.90
C LEU A 424 15.92 -4.12 10.78
N PHE A 425 15.85 -5.44 10.91
CA PHE A 425 17.03 -6.30 10.94
C PHE A 425 16.70 -7.66 10.33
N THR A 426 17.75 -8.36 9.88
CA THR A 426 17.66 -9.79 9.57
C THR A 426 18.11 -10.59 10.78
N VAL A 427 17.39 -11.66 11.07
CA VAL A 427 17.76 -12.67 12.07
C VAL A 427 18.40 -13.86 11.36
N ILE A 428 19.49 -14.35 11.92
CA ILE A 428 20.31 -15.43 11.38
C ILE A 428 20.39 -16.53 12.42
N LEU A 429 20.00 -17.75 12.04
CA LEU A 429 20.25 -18.97 12.80
C LEU A 429 21.46 -19.68 12.20
N LYS A 430 22.46 -19.95 13.02
CA LYS A 430 23.63 -20.75 12.63
C LYS A 430 23.43 -22.24 12.91
N LYS A 431 24.20 -23.08 12.23
CA LYS A 431 24.18 -24.55 12.35
C LYS A 431 24.47 -25.08 13.75
N ASP A 432 25.12 -24.27 14.59
CA ASP A 432 25.41 -24.57 16.01
C ASP A 432 24.24 -24.21 16.96
N GLY A 433 23.11 -23.73 16.42
CA GLY A 433 21.94 -23.32 17.21
C GLY A 433 22.03 -21.92 17.80
N THR A 434 23.07 -21.14 17.48
CA THR A 434 23.20 -19.74 17.91
C THR A 434 22.42 -18.79 17.00
N VAL A 435 21.86 -17.73 17.60
CA VAL A 435 21.08 -16.71 16.89
C VAL A 435 21.84 -15.38 16.86
N TRP A 436 21.80 -14.73 15.70
CA TRP A 436 22.48 -13.47 15.44
C TRP A 436 21.54 -12.51 14.71
N LYS A 437 21.86 -11.21 14.73
CA LYS A 437 21.14 -10.18 13.95
C LYS A 437 22.09 -9.24 13.22
N THR A 438 21.58 -8.61 12.16
CA THR A 438 22.25 -7.48 11.50
C THR A 438 22.15 -6.20 12.33
N GLN A 439 23.02 -5.24 12.03
CA GLN A 439 23.03 -3.90 12.62
C GLN A 439 23.21 -2.86 11.51
N SER A 440 22.77 -1.62 11.76
CA SER A 440 22.71 -0.59 10.73
C SER A 440 24.06 0.04 10.40
N ASP A 441 24.97 0.08 11.38
CA ASP A 441 26.26 0.76 11.32
C ASP A 441 27.46 -0.16 11.02
N SER A 442 27.24 -1.47 10.90
CA SER A 442 28.30 -2.45 10.69
C SER A 442 27.83 -3.66 9.85
N SER A 443 28.76 -4.25 9.11
CA SER A 443 28.54 -5.51 8.38
C SER A 443 28.69 -6.76 9.26
N ASP A 444 29.22 -6.60 10.47
CA ASP A 444 29.35 -7.69 11.44
C ASP A 444 27.99 -8.02 12.06
N LEU A 445 27.80 -9.29 12.40
CA LEU A 445 26.62 -9.76 13.10
C LEU A 445 26.76 -9.59 14.61
N VAL A 446 25.65 -9.30 15.30
CA VAL A 446 25.58 -9.31 16.76
C VAL A 446 24.92 -10.59 17.23
N GLN A 447 25.57 -11.32 18.14
CA GLN A 447 25.00 -12.53 18.74
C GLN A 447 23.96 -12.17 19.80
N MET A 448 22.83 -12.87 19.77
CA MET A 448 21.80 -12.84 20.80
C MET A 448 22.20 -13.84 21.91
N LYS A 449 22.95 -13.39 22.92
CA LYS A 449 23.67 -14.25 23.87
C LYS A 449 22.77 -15.04 24.81
N GLU A 450 21.53 -14.61 24.97
CA GLU A 450 20.49 -15.21 25.79
C GLU A 450 19.91 -16.48 25.13
N LEU A 451 20.16 -16.68 23.83
CA LEU A 451 19.61 -17.78 23.05
C LEU A 451 20.67 -18.87 22.82
N SER A 452 20.31 -20.10 23.19
CA SER A 452 21.01 -21.34 22.85
C SER A 452 20.01 -22.39 22.37
N ASP A 453 20.48 -23.41 21.67
CA ASP A 453 19.69 -24.56 21.25
C ASP A 453 18.41 -24.17 20.48
N VAL A 454 18.52 -23.15 19.62
CA VAL A 454 17.42 -22.68 18.78
C VAL A 454 17.27 -23.58 17.57
N LYS A 455 16.05 -24.04 17.30
CA LYS A 455 15.72 -24.86 16.11
C LYS A 455 15.04 -24.08 14.99
N ALA A 456 14.31 -23.01 15.32
CA ALA A 456 13.64 -22.17 14.34
C ALA A 456 13.60 -20.70 14.78
N ILE A 457 13.57 -19.81 13.79
CA ILE A 457 13.44 -18.37 13.95
C ILE A 457 12.38 -17.84 12.98
N THR A 458 11.71 -16.74 13.34
CA THR A 458 10.80 -16.02 12.45
C THR A 458 10.81 -14.52 12.73
N THR A 459 10.64 -13.71 11.68
CA THR A 459 10.41 -12.27 11.75
C THR A 459 9.79 -11.81 10.41
N ASP A 460 8.87 -10.86 10.47
CA ASP A 460 8.37 -10.11 9.31
C ASP A 460 8.19 -8.62 9.64
N SER A 461 8.72 -8.16 10.77
CA SER A 461 8.46 -6.83 11.31
C SER A 461 9.66 -6.28 12.10
N THR A 462 9.40 -5.44 13.10
CA THR A 462 10.41 -4.96 14.04
C THR A 462 10.65 -5.93 15.21
N ALA A 463 9.93 -7.05 15.24
CA ALA A 463 10.05 -8.10 16.24
C ALA A 463 10.36 -9.47 15.63
N ALA A 464 10.92 -10.34 16.46
CA ALA A 464 11.35 -11.69 16.08
C ALA A 464 11.04 -12.70 17.19
N LEU A 465 10.87 -13.95 16.77
CA LEU A 465 10.72 -15.09 17.67
C LEU A 465 11.82 -16.12 17.40
N ALA A 466 12.21 -16.81 18.47
CA ALA A 466 13.05 -18.01 18.44
C ALA A 466 12.32 -19.16 19.14
N LEU A 467 12.28 -20.31 18.50
CA LEU A 467 11.79 -21.56 19.06
C LEU A 467 12.98 -22.45 19.40
N LYS A 468 13.10 -22.80 20.68
CA LYS A 468 14.15 -23.68 21.19
C LYS A 468 13.79 -25.16 21.00
N GLN A 469 14.81 -26.02 21.07
CA GLN A 469 14.65 -27.48 20.99
C GLN A 469 13.73 -28.04 22.09
N ASP A 470 13.73 -27.42 23.27
CA ASP A 470 12.88 -27.77 24.42
C ASP A 470 11.41 -27.35 24.27
N GLY A 471 11.03 -26.71 23.15
CA GLY A 471 9.68 -26.24 22.89
C GLY A 471 9.33 -24.90 23.55
N THR A 472 10.29 -24.20 24.17
CA THR A 472 10.10 -22.83 24.66
C THR A 472 10.25 -21.81 23.55
N VAL A 473 9.43 -20.75 23.61
CA VAL A 473 9.44 -19.64 22.65
C VAL A 473 9.99 -18.39 23.31
N TRP A 474 10.88 -17.70 22.61
CA TRP A 474 11.49 -16.45 23.03
C TRP A 474 11.20 -15.35 22.02
N GLY A 475 11.04 -14.11 22.48
CA GLY A 475 10.76 -12.94 21.64
C GLY A 475 11.66 -11.75 21.97
N TRP A 476 11.95 -10.93 20.95
CA TRP A 476 12.62 -9.63 21.08
C TRP A 476 12.25 -8.69 19.93
N GLY A 477 12.51 -7.40 20.09
CA GLY A 477 12.31 -6.38 19.06
C GLY A 477 11.87 -5.02 19.58
N GLU A 478 11.67 -4.10 18.64
CA GLU A 478 11.24 -2.70 18.88
C GLU A 478 9.71 -2.54 18.70
N MET A 479 8.95 -3.54 19.11
CA MET A 479 7.48 -3.46 19.10
C MET A 479 7.02 -2.71 20.35
N ASN A 480 6.65 -1.43 20.18
CA ASN A 480 6.28 -0.54 21.29
C ASN A 480 4.94 -0.90 21.94
N ASP A 481 4.81 -0.57 23.23
CA ASP A 481 3.60 -0.73 24.07
C ASP A 481 2.32 -0.15 23.46
N GLY A 482 2.41 0.85 22.58
CA GLY A 482 1.27 1.45 21.87
C GLY A 482 0.65 0.53 20.79
N VAL A 483 1.36 -0.50 20.34
CA VAL A 483 0.89 -1.50 19.36
C VAL A 483 0.20 -2.69 20.04
N PHE A 484 0.42 -2.95 21.34
CA PHE A 484 -0.27 -4.05 22.06
C PHE A 484 -1.00 -3.64 23.35
N GLY A 485 -0.89 -2.39 23.80
CA GLY A 485 -1.58 -1.86 24.97
C GLY A 485 -1.21 -2.60 26.26
N ASN A 486 -0.12 -2.19 26.92
CA ASN A 486 0.41 -2.75 28.18
C ASN A 486 0.73 -4.25 28.13
N GLY A 487 1.93 -4.57 27.65
CA GLY A 487 2.55 -5.88 27.81
C GLY A 487 4.00 -5.86 27.33
N ASN A 488 4.95 -6.08 28.26
CA ASN A 488 6.39 -6.21 28.00
C ASN A 488 6.74 -7.51 27.24
N LEU A 489 6.00 -7.87 26.19
CA LEU A 489 6.24 -9.12 25.44
C LEU A 489 7.55 -9.08 24.65
N PHE A 490 7.90 -7.89 24.15
CA PHE A 490 9.10 -7.68 23.35
C PHE A 490 9.98 -6.63 24.02
N THR A 491 11.23 -7.01 24.24
CA THR A 491 12.30 -6.12 24.66
C THR A 491 13.40 -6.14 23.60
N GLU A 492 14.36 -5.21 23.65
CA GLU A 492 15.50 -5.23 22.71
C GLU A 492 16.34 -6.52 22.81
N THR A 493 16.32 -7.15 23.98
CA THR A 493 16.96 -8.45 24.25
C THR A 493 15.95 -9.61 24.24
N PRO A 494 16.34 -10.84 23.88
CA PRO A 494 15.48 -12.02 23.93
C PRO A 494 15.00 -12.32 25.35
N ALA A 495 13.69 -12.56 25.47
CA ALA A 495 13.06 -13.02 26.70
C ALA A 495 12.07 -14.16 26.42
N PRO A 496 11.87 -15.09 27.37
CA PRO A 496 10.91 -16.17 27.20
C PRO A 496 9.47 -15.63 27.20
N ILE A 497 8.68 -16.06 26.22
CA ILE A 497 7.26 -15.77 26.12
C ILE A 497 6.49 -16.76 27.00
N LYS A 498 5.75 -16.23 27.99
CA LYS A 498 4.96 -17.03 28.93
C LYS A 498 3.65 -17.51 28.29
N GLY A 499 3.06 -18.56 28.86
CA GLY A 499 1.77 -19.10 28.40
C GLY A 499 1.88 -20.16 27.30
N LEU A 500 3.06 -20.37 26.74
CA LEU A 500 3.33 -21.38 25.71
C LEU A 500 4.09 -22.58 26.30
N LYS A 501 3.69 -23.80 25.90
CA LYS A 501 4.33 -25.05 26.30
C LYS A 501 4.35 -26.03 25.12
N ASN A 502 5.41 -26.84 25.03
CA ASN A 502 5.55 -27.90 24.02
C ASN A 502 5.36 -27.40 22.58
N ILE A 503 5.81 -26.18 22.27
CA ILE A 503 5.62 -25.59 20.94
C ILE A 503 6.51 -26.30 19.93
N VAL A 504 5.93 -26.60 18.77
CA VAL A 504 6.61 -27.28 17.66
C VAL A 504 6.87 -26.36 16.48
N GLU A 505 6.06 -25.30 16.32
CA GLU A 505 6.17 -24.35 15.21
C GLU A 505 5.70 -22.95 15.64
N VAL A 506 6.35 -21.93 15.09
CA VAL A 506 6.04 -20.51 15.27
C VAL A 506 6.11 -19.78 13.94
N VAL A 507 5.19 -18.85 13.70
CA VAL A 507 5.22 -17.94 12.56
C VAL A 507 4.88 -16.52 12.99
N SER A 508 5.38 -15.54 12.24
CA SER A 508 5.11 -14.12 12.44
C SER A 508 4.53 -13.56 11.14
N GLY A 509 3.38 -12.89 11.23
CA GLY A 509 2.99 -11.90 10.24
C GLY A 509 3.59 -10.54 10.57
N LEU A 510 3.01 -9.47 10.02
CA LEU A 510 3.54 -8.12 10.25
C LEU A 510 3.40 -7.72 11.72
N ASN A 511 2.22 -7.87 12.31
CA ASN A 511 1.97 -7.48 13.70
C ASN A 511 1.25 -8.55 14.53
N HIS A 512 1.14 -9.77 14.00
CA HIS A 512 0.56 -10.91 14.69
C HIS A 512 1.49 -12.11 14.66
N PHE A 513 1.30 -13.02 15.61
CA PHE A 513 2.13 -14.18 15.81
C PHE A 513 1.25 -15.38 16.10
N LEU A 514 1.67 -16.53 15.57
CA LEU A 514 1.02 -17.80 15.79
C LEU A 514 2.02 -18.85 16.26
N ALA A 515 1.55 -19.76 17.10
CA ALA A 515 2.30 -20.92 17.53
C ALA A 515 1.39 -22.14 17.59
N ILE A 516 1.95 -23.33 17.36
CA ILE A 516 1.23 -24.59 17.56
C ILE A 516 2.02 -25.52 18.49
N ASP A 517 1.31 -26.24 19.34
CA ASP A 517 1.88 -27.32 20.16
C ASP A 517 1.83 -28.68 19.44
N ALA A 518 2.50 -29.68 20.01
CA ALA A 518 2.60 -31.03 19.44
C ALA A 518 1.23 -31.72 19.28
N GLU A 519 0.22 -31.28 20.03
CA GLU A 519 -1.15 -31.78 19.97
C GLU A 519 -2.00 -31.07 18.90
N GLY A 520 -1.45 -30.06 18.22
CA GLY A 520 -2.13 -29.27 17.19
C GLY A 520 -3.08 -28.21 17.75
N SER A 521 -2.88 -27.77 18.99
CA SER A 521 -3.55 -26.58 19.52
C SER A 521 -2.88 -25.32 18.98
N LEU A 522 -3.70 -24.40 18.50
CA LEU A 522 -3.27 -23.11 17.98
C LEU A 522 -3.26 -22.05 19.10
N TYR A 523 -2.20 -21.24 19.13
CA TYR A 523 -2.08 -20.05 19.97
C TYR A 523 -1.80 -18.85 19.09
N GLY A 524 -2.43 -17.72 19.41
CA GLY A 524 -2.26 -16.47 18.68
C GLY A 524 -2.14 -15.29 19.62
N TRP A 525 -1.34 -14.31 19.22
CA TRP A 525 -1.25 -13.01 19.87
C TRP A 525 -0.83 -11.94 18.87
N GLY A 526 -1.08 -10.69 19.24
CA GLY A 526 -0.76 -9.52 18.45
C GLY A 526 -1.99 -8.80 17.90
N GLU A 527 -1.87 -8.20 16.71
CA GLU A 527 -3.01 -7.59 16.04
C GLU A 527 -4.04 -8.66 15.61
N ASN A 528 -5.31 -8.26 15.63
CA ASN A 528 -6.44 -9.07 15.16
C ASN A 528 -7.52 -8.16 14.56
N TYR A 529 -7.12 -7.03 13.98
CA TYR A 529 -8.06 -6.05 13.44
C TYR A 529 -8.71 -6.52 12.15
N SER A 530 -8.01 -7.40 11.42
CA SER A 530 -8.51 -8.07 10.23
C SER A 530 -8.92 -9.52 10.51
N GLU A 531 -9.00 -9.91 11.79
CA GLU A 531 -9.25 -11.29 12.23
C GLU A 531 -8.12 -12.27 11.89
N GLU A 532 -6.89 -11.75 11.71
CA GLU A 532 -5.70 -12.54 11.35
C GLU A 532 -5.33 -13.64 12.35
N LEU A 533 -5.87 -13.64 13.58
CA LEU A 533 -5.70 -14.72 14.55
C LEU A 533 -6.78 -15.82 14.41
N GLY A 534 -7.86 -15.58 13.69
CA GLY A 534 -8.97 -16.54 13.53
C GLY A 534 -9.75 -16.82 14.81
N MET A 535 -9.85 -15.83 15.70
CA MET A 535 -10.56 -15.91 16.99
C MET A 535 -12.03 -15.46 16.88
N ALA A 536 -12.91 -16.01 17.72
CA ALA A 536 -14.35 -15.65 17.75
C ALA A 536 -14.66 -14.25 18.32
N THR A 537 -13.65 -13.49 18.76
CA THR A 537 -13.81 -12.13 19.30
C THR A 537 -13.27 -11.11 18.30
N LEU A 538 -14.18 -10.29 17.77
CA LEU A 538 -13.91 -9.28 16.73
C LEU A 538 -12.93 -8.18 17.18
N GLY A 539 -11.99 -7.82 16.29
CA GLY A 539 -11.47 -6.46 16.12
C GLY A 539 -10.53 -5.89 17.20
N GLY A 540 -9.86 -6.70 18.00
CA GLY A 540 -9.01 -6.22 19.11
C GLY A 540 -7.68 -6.94 19.26
N ARG A 541 -6.67 -6.23 19.77
CA ARG A 541 -5.33 -6.79 20.02
C ARG A 541 -5.35 -7.85 21.11
N VAL A 542 -4.64 -8.95 20.88
CA VAL A 542 -4.45 -10.04 21.83
C VAL A 542 -3.06 -9.91 22.44
N LYS A 543 -3.02 -9.63 23.74
CA LYS A 543 -1.81 -9.13 24.40
C LYS A 543 -0.83 -10.20 24.85
N GLU A 544 -1.30 -11.42 24.98
CA GLU A 544 -0.54 -12.57 25.45
C GLU A 544 -0.94 -13.79 24.61
N PRO A 545 -0.06 -14.78 24.42
CA PRO A 545 -0.41 -15.99 23.69
C PRO A 545 -1.69 -16.60 24.22
N THR A 546 -2.72 -16.58 23.38
CA THR A 546 -4.06 -17.03 23.72
C THR A 546 -4.40 -18.24 22.86
N ARG A 547 -4.92 -19.30 23.49
CA ARG A 547 -5.34 -20.49 22.76
C ARG A 547 -6.57 -20.17 21.91
N ILE A 548 -6.48 -20.45 20.62
CA ILE A 548 -7.53 -20.24 19.63
C ILE A 548 -8.32 -21.56 19.53
N THR A 549 -9.60 -21.53 19.88
CA THR A 549 -10.44 -22.76 19.96
C THR A 549 -11.35 -22.96 18.76
N THR A 550 -11.53 -21.92 17.95
CA THR A 550 -12.28 -21.91 16.68
C THR A 550 -11.61 -22.77 15.62
N VAL A 551 -10.28 -22.90 15.67
CA VAL A 551 -9.47 -23.75 14.79
C VAL A 551 -8.77 -24.80 15.67
N SER A 552 -8.97 -26.08 15.34
CA SER A 552 -8.35 -27.18 16.09
C SER A 552 -7.76 -28.22 15.14
N LEU A 553 -6.85 -29.04 15.69
CA LEU A 553 -6.10 -30.06 14.94
C LEU A 553 -5.28 -29.43 13.81
N VAL A 554 -4.59 -28.33 14.11
CA VAL A 554 -3.70 -27.64 13.17
C VAL A 554 -2.39 -28.41 13.09
N SER A 555 -1.94 -28.73 11.88
CA SER A 555 -0.62 -29.34 11.62
C SER A 555 0.44 -28.30 11.27
N HIS A 556 0.08 -27.25 10.53
CA HIS A 556 0.99 -26.16 10.14
C HIS A 556 0.29 -24.80 10.10
N VAL A 557 1.06 -23.74 10.33
CA VAL A 557 0.60 -22.36 10.30
C VAL A 557 1.44 -21.54 9.32
N TYR A 558 0.78 -20.62 8.61
CA TYR A 558 1.46 -19.67 7.73
C TYR A 558 0.89 -18.28 7.98
N ALA A 559 1.74 -17.26 7.96
CA ALA A 559 1.33 -15.88 8.16
C ALA A 559 1.82 -15.03 6.99
N GLY A 560 0.94 -14.13 6.54
CA GLY A 560 1.29 -13.00 5.69
C GLY A 560 1.23 -11.70 6.50
N SER A 561 1.16 -10.55 5.84
CA SER A 561 1.15 -9.27 6.57
C SER A 561 -0.06 -9.13 7.49
N GLN A 562 -1.25 -9.54 7.02
CA GLN A 562 -2.52 -9.44 7.77
C GLN A 562 -3.40 -10.69 7.53
N GLN A 563 -2.77 -11.80 7.17
CA GLN A 563 -3.41 -13.04 6.79
C GLN A 563 -2.82 -14.20 7.57
N SER A 564 -3.63 -15.22 7.81
CA SER A 564 -3.15 -16.50 8.33
C SER A 564 -3.76 -17.65 7.56
N LEU A 565 -2.95 -18.68 7.32
CA LEU A 565 -3.40 -19.97 6.82
C LEU A 565 -3.15 -21.06 7.86
N PHE A 566 -4.11 -21.97 7.98
CA PHE A 566 -4.06 -23.11 8.88
C PHE A 566 -4.22 -24.38 8.05
N LEU A 567 -3.17 -25.19 7.98
CA LEU A 567 -3.31 -26.55 7.48
C LEU A 567 -3.72 -27.44 8.64
N LYS A 568 -4.83 -28.16 8.48
CA LYS A 568 -5.33 -29.09 9.50
C LYS A 568 -4.80 -30.50 9.25
N GLN A 569 -4.82 -31.33 10.29
CA GLN A 569 -4.42 -32.75 10.24
C GLN A 569 -5.29 -33.59 9.30
N ASP A 570 -6.51 -33.14 8.98
CA ASP A 570 -7.39 -33.75 7.99
C ASP A 570 -7.04 -33.38 6.53
N GLY A 571 -6.01 -32.55 6.33
CA GLY A 571 -5.51 -32.10 5.03
C GLY A 571 -6.19 -30.85 4.48
N THR A 572 -7.19 -30.30 5.17
CA THR A 572 -7.86 -29.06 4.73
C THR A 572 -7.02 -27.83 5.05
N LEU A 573 -6.92 -26.91 4.09
CA LEU A 573 -6.25 -25.62 4.22
C LEU A 573 -7.29 -24.53 4.43
N TRP A 574 -7.22 -23.85 5.57
CA TRP A 574 -8.13 -22.79 5.96
C TRP A 574 -7.43 -21.43 6.00
N ALA A 575 -8.18 -20.35 5.82
CA ALA A 575 -7.72 -18.97 5.87
C ALA A 575 -8.57 -18.10 6.80
N VAL A 576 -7.94 -17.06 7.32
CA VAL A 576 -8.55 -15.88 7.94
C VAL A 576 -7.69 -14.65 7.66
N GLY A 577 -8.23 -13.46 7.94
CA GLY A 577 -7.50 -12.21 7.78
C GLY A 577 -7.97 -11.38 6.59
N TYR A 578 -7.16 -10.38 6.25
CA TYR A 578 -7.42 -9.49 5.11
C TYR A 578 -7.30 -10.25 3.77
N SER A 579 -8.36 -10.29 2.96
CA SER A 579 -8.39 -11.02 1.68
C SER A 579 -8.39 -10.09 0.46
N PRO A 580 -7.27 -9.41 0.12
CA PRO A 580 -7.23 -8.59 -1.07
C PRO A 580 -7.34 -9.47 -2.32
N TYR A 581 -8.02 -8.98 -3.36
CA TYR A 581 -8.15 -9.68 -4.65
C TYR A 581 -8.79 -11.07 -4.55
N HIS A 582 -9.64 -11.29 -3.54
CA HIS A 582 -10.35 -12.56 -3.33
C HIS A 582 -9.40 -13.76 -3.22
N ILE A 583 -8.24 -13.60 -2.58
CA ILE A 583 -7.27 -14.69 -2.38
C ILE A 583 -7.85 -15.87 -1.58
N PHE A 584 -9.00 -15.71 -0.91
CA PHE A 584 -9.71 -16.80 -0.22
C PHE A 584 -10.94 -17.33 -0.96
N GLY A 585 -11.30 -16.79 -2.14
CA GLY A 585 -12.42 -17.26 -2.98
C GLY A 585 -13.45 -16.19 -3.35
N GLU A 586 -14.23 -16.47 -4.40
CA GLU A 586 -15.26 -15.55 -4.97
C GLU A 586 -16.58 -15.51 -4.15
N ASP A 587 -16.82 -16.47 -3.24
CA ASP A 587 -18.10 -16.61 -2.51
C ASP A 587 -18.32 -15.62 -1.35
N SER A 588 -17.53 -14.55 -1.29
CA SER A 588 -17.75 -13.46 -0.33
C SER A 588 -18.45 -12.27 -1.00
N PHE A 589 -19.77 -12.26 -0.86
CA PHE A 589 -20.59 -11.11 -1.24
C PHE A 589 -20.19 -9.88 -0.40
N THR A 590 -19.61 -8.84 -1.02
CA THR A 590 -20.25 -7.52 -1.24
C THR A 590 -19.25 -6.40 -1.51
N THR A 591 -19.73 -5.44 -2.28
CA THR A 591 -19.02 -4.31 -2.88
C THR A 591 -18.85 -3.07 -2.01
N ASP A 592 -19.28 -3.04 -0.75
CA ASP A 592 -19.20 -1.84 0.09
C ASP A 592 -18.78 -2.19 1.55
N GLY A 593 -17.48 -2.09 1.87
CA GLY A 593 -16.98 -1.78 3.23
C GLY A 593 -17.00 -2.87 4.32
N LEU A 594 -15.87 -3.57 4.45
CA LEU A 594 -15.41 -4.38 5.60
C LEU A 594 -16.12 -5.72 5.85
N ASP A 595 -15.79 -6.71 5.02
CA ASP A 595 -16.00 -8.14 5.32
C ASP A 595 -14.67 -8.71 5.89
N TYR A 596 -14.57 -8.79 7.22
CA TYR A 596 -13.46 -9.44 7.93
C TYR A 596 -13.84 -10.92 8.06
N GLN A 597 -13.32 -11.75 7.17
CA GLN A 597 -13.90 -13.09 6.96
C GLN A 597 -13.64 -14.04 8.11
N GLU A 598 -14.71 -14.77 8.45
CA GLU A 598 -14.70 -15.99 9.26
C GLU A 598 -13.77 -17.06 8.62
N LEU A 599 -13.43 -18.11 9.38
CA LEU A 599 -12.58 -19.20 8.92
C LEU A 599 -13.08 -19.82 7.59
N VAL A 600 -12.33 -19.65 6.49
CA VAL A 600 -12.69 -20.13 5.13
C VAL A 600 -11.85 -21.34 4.72
N GLU A 601 -12.46 -22.42 4.24
CA GLU A 601 -11.74 -23.54 3.61
C GLU A 601 -11.36 -23.16 2.17
N ILE A 602 -10.06 -23.14 1.84
CA ILE A 602 -9.56 -22.75 0.51
C ILE A 602 -9.29 -23.98 -0.37
N ASN A 603 -8.91 -25.10 0.24
CA ASN A 603 -8.55 -26.33 -0.47
C ASN A 603 -8.55 -27.54 0.46
N LYS A 604 -8.75 -28.74 -0.10
CA LYS A 604 -8.51 -30.03 0.56
C LYS A 604 -7.30 -30.72 -0.06
N ALA A 605 -6.17 -30.70 0.64
CA ALA A 605 -4.91 -31.30 0.22
C ALA A 605 -4.59 -32.57 1.02
N VAL A 606 -3.61 -33.35 0.57
CA VAL A 606 -3.15 -34.58 1.28
C VAL A 606 -1.68 -34.42 1.67
N PHE A 607 -1.32 -33.85 2.82
CA PHE A 607 0.10 -33.56 3.15
C PHE A 607 0.95 -34.82 3.40
N LEU A 608 2.27 -34.75 3.16
CA LEU A 608 3.22 -35.82 3.52
C LEU A 608 3.66 -35.68 4.99
N GLN A 609 3.49 -36.74 5.79
CA GLN A 609 3.93 -36.80 7.19
C GLN A 609 5.45 -36.76 7.35
#